data_AF-A0A0G2B1M5-F1
#
_entry.id   AF-A0A0G2B1M5-F1
#
_cell.length_a   1.000
_cell.length_b   1.000
_cell.length_c   1.000
_cell.angle_alpha   90.00
_cell.angle_beta   90.00
_cell.angle_gamma   90.00
#
_symmetry.space_group_name_H-M   'P 1'
#
loop_
_entity.id
_entity.type
_entity.pdbx_description
1 polymer ?
#
loop_
_entity_poly.entity_id
_entity_poly.type
_entity_poly.pdbx_seq_one_letter_code
_entity_poly.pdbx_strand_id
1 'polypeptide(L)'
;MLRSVCRVAEPPYYSAMSDALREFLDKVNYPATKEEILDHAREEGVEDKTLAVLGQLPDRSYDTPAEILKAVGDLEPVPGP
;
A
#
# COMPACT_ATOMS: atom_id res chain seq x y z
N MET A 1 -2.77 3.99 39.96
CA MET A 1 -3.74 3.44 38.98
C MET A 1 -3.46 4.04 37.62
N LEU A 2 -2.47 3.52 36.88
CA LEU A 2 -2.20 3.98 35.51
C LEU A 2 -3.03 3.13 34.55
N ARG A 3 -4.22 3.60 34.24
CA ARG A 3 -4.83 3.28 32.95
C ARG A 3 -4.63 4.51 32.09
N SER A 4 -3.44 4.59 31.49
CA SER A 4 -3.23 5.37 30.28
C SER A 4 -4.32 4.92 29.32
N VAL A 5 -5.36 5.73 29.22
CA VAL A 5 -6.32 5.62 28.15
C VAL A 5 -5.46 5.86 26.92
N CYS A 6 -5.09 4.78 26.23
CA CYS A 6 -4.53 4.87 24.90
C CYS A 6 -5.43 5.86 24.19
N ARG A 7 -4.86 7.00 23.80
CA ARG A 7 -5.51 7.92 22.88
C ARG A 7 -6.00 7.03 21.76
N VAL A 8 -7.31 6.88 21.64
CA VAL A 8 -7.92 6.29 20.48
C VAL A 8 -7.62 7.28 19.36
N ALA A 9 -6.46 7.13 18.75
CA ALA A 9 -6.11 7.76 17.50
C ALA A 9 -6.79 6.90 16.44
N GLU A 10 -8.11 7.07 16.32
CA GLU A 10 -8.83 6.61 15.14
C GLU A 10 -8.36 7.45 13.94
N PRO A 11 -8.14 6.80 12.80
CA PRO A 11 -6.78 6.66 12.27
C PRO A 11 -6.59 7.60 11.07
N PRO A 12 -5.37 8.06 10.71
CA PRO A 12 -5.15 8.43 9.32
C PRO A 12 -5.13 7.11 8.54
N TYR A 13 -6.32 6.66 8.14
CA TYR A 13 -6.62 5.39 7.47
C TYR A 13 -5.75 5.13 6.23
N TYR A 14 -5.04 6.14 5.75
CA TYR A 14 -4.22 6.07 4.57
C TYR A 14 -2.73 6.27 4.81
N SER A 15 -2.32 6.90 5.92
CA SER A 15 -0.92 7.29 6.11
C SER A 15 -0.05 6.11 6.53
N ALA A 16 -0.55 5.23 7.40
CA ALA A 16 0.23 4.08 7.89
C ALA A 16 0.35 2.96 6.85
N MET A 17 -0.68 2.76 6.01
CA MET A 17 -0.63 1.84 4.87
C MET A 17 0.41 2.30 3.85
N SER A 18 0.53 3.63 3.64
CA SER A 18 1.51 4.22 2.74
C SER A 18 2.96 3.96 3.16
N ASP A 19 3.30 4.01 4.45
CA ASP A 19 4.68 3.79 4.92
C ASP A 19 5.11 2.33 4.74
N ALA A 20 4.28 1.36 5.16
CA ALA A 20 4.60 -0.07 5.00
C ALA A 20 4.69 -0.47 3.52
N LEU A 21 3.79 0.06 2.69
CA LEU A 21 3.79 -0.15 1.25
C LEU A 21 5.01 0.51 0.60
N ARG A 22 5.41 1.72 1.04
CA ARG A 22 6.64 2.38 0.58
C ARG A 22 7.88 1.58 0.94
N GLU A 23 8.02 1.11 2.18
CA GLU A 23 9.18 0.30 2.60
C GLU A 23 9.27 -1.02 1.85
N PHE A 24 8.13 -1.65 1.55
CA PHE A 24 8.08 -2.82 0.66
C PHE A 24 8.55 -2.45 -0.75
N LEU A 25 7.98 -1.40 -1.32
CA LEU A 25 8.30 -0.93 -2.67
C LEU A 25 9.74 -0.47 -2.80
N ASP A 26 10.38 0.01 -1.73
CA ASP A 26 11.81 0.40 -1.71
C ASP A 26 12.74 -0.80 -1.91
N LYS A 27 12.27 -2.01 -1.58
CA LYS A 27 13.01 -3.27 -1.78
C LYS A 27 12.78 -3.90 -3.16
N VAL A 28 11.83 -3.37 -3.95
CA VAL A 28 11.54 -3.85 -5.30
C VAL A 28 12.58 -3.29 -6.27
N ASN A 29 13.03 -4.13 -7.21
CA ASN A 29 14.04 -3.73 -8.17
C ASN A 29 13.38 -3.08 -9.40
N TYR A 30 13.47 -1.75 -9.52
CA TYR A 30 12.89 -1.00 -10.63
C TYR A 30 13.78 -1.00 -11.88
N PRO A 31 13.19 -0.89 -13.09
CA PRO A 31 11.75 -0.79 -13.39
C PRO A 31 10.99 -2.11 -13.14
N ALA A 32 9.79 -2.02 -12.58
CA ALA A 32 8.96 -3.17 -12.25
C ALA A 32 7.55 -3.02 -12.85
N THR A 33 6.97 -4.13 -13.29
CA THR A 33 5.60 -4.19 -13.82
C THR A 33 4.57 -4.37 -12.70
N LYS A 34 3.29 -4.05 -12.99
CA LYS A 34 2.19 -4.29 -12.05
C LYS A 34 2.16 -5.73 -11.56
N GLU A 35 2.35 -6.69 -12.46
CA GLU A 35 2.38 -8.12 -12.13
C GLU A 35 3.55 -8.47 -11.19
N GLU A 36 4.76 -7.97 -11.44
CA GLU A 36 5.90 -8.20 -10.53
C GLU A 36 5.67 -7.61 -9.14
N ILE A 37 5.08 -6.41 -9.06
CA ILE A 37 4.75 -5.77 -7.79
C ILE A 37 3.70 -6.61 -7.03
N LEU A 38 2.69 -7.13 -7.73
CA LEU A 38 1.67 -8.00 -7.14
C LEU A 38 2.22 -9.34 -6.70
N ASP A 39 3.16 -9.91 -7.46
CA ASP A 39 3.83 -11.16 -7.12
C ASP A 39 4.66 -10.99 -5.85
N HIS A 40 5.55 -9.99 -5.81
CA HIS A 40 6.32 -9.66 -4.61
C HIS A 40 5.43 -9.32 -3.41
N ALA A 41 4.31 -8.62 -3.62
CA ALA A 41 3.38 -8.31 -2.53
C ALA A 41 2.68 -9.56 -1.99
N ARG A 42 2.42 -10.55 -2.84
CA ARG A 42 1.89 -11.86 -2.41
C ARG A 42 2.95 -12.67 -1.68
N GLU A 43 4.19 -12.67 -2.16
CA GLU A 43 5.32 -13.37 -1.54
C GLU A 43 5.65 -12.81 -0.15
N GLU A 44 5.64 -11.47 0.01
CA GLU A 44 5.86 -10.79 1.30
C GLU A 44 4.66 -10.91 2.26
N GLY A 45 3.53 -11.46 1.82
CA GLY A 45 2.33 -11.64 2.64
C GLY A 45 1.63 -10.33 2.98
N VAL A 46 1.62 -9.38 2.04
CA VAL A 46 0.92 -8.10 2.20
C VAL A 46 -0.59 -8.34 2.29
N GLU A 47 -1.28 -7.57 3.15
CA GLU A 47 -2.72 -7.68 3.39
C GLU A 47 -3.55 -7.64 2.08
N ASP A 48 -4.62 -8.43 2.02
CA ASP A 48 -5.51 -8.54 0.85
C ASP A 48 -6.07 -7.19 0.38
N LYS A 49 -6.29 -6.24 1.30
CA LYS A 49 -6.74 -4.89 0.95
C LYS A 49 -5.71 -4.17 0.10
N THR A 50 -4.43 -4.28 0.46
CA THR A 50 -3.34 -3.70 -0.32
C THR A 50 -3.23 -4.37 -1.68
N LEU A 51 -3.33 -5.71 -1.74
CA LEU A 51 -3.34 -6.45 -3.01
C LEU A 51 -4.51 -6.03 -3.92
N ALA A 52 -5.69 -5.80 -3.35
CA ALA A 52 -6.85 -5.32 -4.10
C ALA A 52 -6.61 -3.93 -4.70
N VAL A 53 -5.98 -3.02 -3.94
CA VAL A 53 -5.66 -1.68 -4.43
C VAL A 53 -4.53 -1.70 -5.46
N LEU A 54 -3.47 -2.49 -5.23
CA LEU A 54 -2.41 -2.74 -6.22
C LEU A 54 -2.97 -3.38 -7.50
N GLY A 55 -3.99 -4.22 -7.40
CA GLY A 55 -4.67 -4.84 -8.54
C GLY A 55 -5.45 -3.85 -9.40
N GLN A 56 -5.92 -2.75 -8.80
CA GLN A 56 -6.61 -1.66 -9.50
C GLN A 56 -5.65 -0.70 -10.23
N LEU A 57 -4.35 -0.84 -10.02
CA LEU A 57 -3.36 -0.05 -10.73
C LEU A 57 -3.41 -0.34 -12.24
N PRO A 58 -3.15 0.68 -13.09
CA PRO A 58 -3.01 0.47 -14.52
C PRO A 58 -1.84 -0.47 -14.80
N ASP A 59 -2.03 -1.37 -15.77
CA ASP A 59 -0.98 -2.27 -16.25
C ASP A 59 0.07 -1.47 -17.03
N ARG A 60 1.07 -0.98 -16.30
CA ARG A 60 2.21 -0.24 -16.83
C ARG A 60 3.46 -0.56 -16.03
N SER A 61 4.61 -0.26 -16.62
CA SER A 61 5.89 -0.26 -15.91
C SER A 61 5.94 0.97 -15.00
N TYR A 62 6.39 0.74 -13.78
CA TYR A 62 6.66 1.79 -12.81
C TYR A 62 8.17 1.91 -12.63
N ASP A 63 8.69 3.12 -12.69
CA ASP A 63 10.12 3.38 -12.52
C ASP A 63 10.46 3.70 -11.07
N THR A 64 9.46 4.12 -10.28
CA THR A 64 9.67 4.53 -8.89
C THR A 64 8.55 4.06 -7.95
N PRO A 65 8.88 3.81 -6.67
CA PRO A 65 7.90 3.47 -5.64
C PRO A 65 6.89 4.62 -5.43
N ALA A 66 7.32 5.87 -5.61
CA ALA A 66 6.49 7.05 -5.48
C ALA A 66 5.35 7.12 -6.51
N GLU A 67 5.58 6.66 -7.75
CA GLU A 67 4.53 6.60 -8.77
C GLU A 67 3.42 5.61 -8.41
N ILE A 68 3.80 4.48 -7.80
CA ILE A 68 2.87 3.46 -7.35
C ILE A 68 2.06 4.01 -6.17
N LEU A 69 2.72 4.59 -5.18
CA LEU A 69 2.06 5.22 -4.03
C LEU A 69 1.12 6.35 -4.43
N LYS A 70 1.52 7.17 -5.40
CA LYS A 70 0.65 8.22 -5.94
C LYS A 70 -0.55 7.61 -6.64
N ALA A 71 -0.35 6.61 -7.49
CA ALA A 71 -1.43 5.94 -8.18
C ALA A 71 -2.39 5.25 -7.19
N VAL A 72 -1.87 4.63 -6.13
CA VAL A 72 -2.64 4.07 -5.02
C VAL A 72 -3.39 5.17 -4.27
N GLY A 73 -2.77 6.29 -3.91
CA GLY A 73 -3.41 7.40 -3.19
C GLY A 73 -4.45 8.19 -3.99
N ASP A 74 -4.32 8.22 -5.31
CA ASP A 74 -5.34 8.77 -6.23
C ASP A 74 -6.53 7.80 -6.41
N LEU A 75 -6.41 6.52 -6.05
CA LEU A 75 -7.55 5.60 -6.05
C LEU A 75 -8.43 5.87 -4.83
N GLU A 76 -9.68 6.26 -5.08
CA GLU A 76 -10.65 6.45 -4.01
C GLU A 76 -10.82 5.13 -3.22
N PRO A 77 -10.75 5.16 -1.88
CA PRO A 77 -10.95 3.96 -1.09
C PRO A 77 -12.39 3.47 -1.30
N VAL A 78 -12.52 2.21 -1.69
CA VAL A 78 -13.83 1.55 -1.81
C VAL A 78 -14.56 1.71 -0.47
N PRO A 79 -15.69 2.44 -0.39
CA PRO A 79 -16.43 2.54 0.85
C PRO A 79 -16.92 1.12 1.20
N GLY A 80 -16.52 0.64 2.38
CA GLY A 80 -16.93 -0.68 2.85
C GLY A 80 -18.46 -0.80 2.95
N PRO A 81 -19.04 -2.00 2.72
CA PRO A 81 -20.46 -2.24 2.86
C PRO A 81 -20.97 -2.09 4.31
#